data_AF-A0A7Z0MPW2-F1
#
_entry.id   AF-A0A7Z0MPW2-F1
#
_cell.length_a   1.000
_cell.length_b   1.000
_cell.length_c   1.000
_cell.angle_alpha   90.00
_cell.angle_beta   90.00
_cell.angle_gamma   90.00
#
_symmetry.space_group_name_H-M   'P 1'
#
loop_
_entity.id
_entity.type
_entity.pdbx_description
1 polymer ?
#
loop_
_entity_poly.entity_id
_entity_poly.type
_entity_poly.pdbx_seq_one_letter_code
_entity_poly.pdbx_strand_id
1 'polypeptide(L)'
;MLTTSPEIKNKIHEIIILASRLEGESVTVNGKIVNDFNFRMDPIAGALLFGSDAAREIPIRLIPFSLSGQTSQSGDLIEFNSTTLKGPTPATPASQFSLNLLLQSSVPRMQYWESIFGTPQGPFDQYTLAAAVWPELFNCQPGLAYIQQCPTPAWSPLYPTDSEGNPTQEPYNAPDNRCMDHGTENGASLSEIPAELVVSLDLDKRGPLIRGITGIDGNIPKLDQSALPVTVCTDFASPAARQLFQELLYKYTW
;
A
#
# COMPACT_ATOMS: atom_id res chain seq x y z
N MET A 1 12.55 15.42 1.72
CA MET A 1 13.83 15.27 0.99
C MET A 1 13.72 15.82 -0.42
N LEU A 2 12.88 15.28 -1.30
CA LEU A 2 12.74 15.81 -2.68
C LEU A 2 12.19 17.23 -2.75
N THR A 3 11.39 17.65 -1.76
CA THR A 3 10.89 19.02 -1.63
C THR A 3 11.95 20.00 -1.08
N THR A 4 12.87 19.51 -0.24
CA THR A 4 13.85 20.33 0.50
C THR A 4 15.25 20.32 -0.12
N SER A 5 15.53 19.31 -0.96
CA SER A 5 16.83 19.03 -1.59
C SER A 5 16.56 18.40 -2.97
N PRO A 6 15.95 19.14 -3.92
CA PRO A 6 15.53 18.62 -5.21
C PRO A 6 16.68 18.06 -6.05
N GLU A 7 17.92 18.52 -5.83
CA GLU A 7 19.13 18.04 -6.49
C GLU A 7 19.43 16.56 -6.24
N ILE A 8 18.89 15.98 -5.16
CA ILE A 8 19.01 14.54 -4.87
C ILE A 8 18.33 13.69 -5.96
N LYS A 9 17.37 14.24 -6.71
CA LYS A 9 16.68 13.50 -7.79
C LYS A 9 17.66 12.88 -8.78
N ASN A 10 18.74 13.59 -9.10
CA ASN A 10 19.77 13.14 -10.06
C ASN A 10 20.63 11.97 -9.53
N LYS A 11 20.51 11.64 -8.25
CA LYS A 11 21.21 10.52 -7.60
C LYS A 11 20.30 9.32 -7.35
N ILE A 12 18.99 9.46 -7.58
CA ILE A 12 18.02 8.41 -7.37
C ILE A 12 17.78 7.70 -8.70
N HIS A 13 18.02 6.40 -8.73
CA HIS A 13 17.75 5.58 -9.92
C HIS A 13 16.27 5.26 -10.08
N GLU A 14 15.60 4.87 -8.99
CA GLU A 14 14.19 4.53 -8.94
C GLU A 14 13.68 4.71 -7.50
N ILE A 15 12.39 5.01 -7.35
CA ILE A 15 11.68 4.93 -6.07
C ILE A 15 10.65 3.80 -6.19
N ILE A 16 10.76 2.80 -5.33
CA ILE A 16 9.81 1.68 -5.24
C ILE A 16 8.97 1.87 -3.98
N ILE A 17 7.65 1.91 -4.13
CA ILE A 17 6.72 2.22 -3.04
C ILE A 17 5.77 1.04 -2.84
N LEU A 18 5.69 0.54 -1.61
CA LEU A 18 4.62 -0.35 -1.15
C LEU A 18 3.42 0.53 -0.82
N ALA A 19 2.58 0.77 -1.82
CA ALA A 19 1.38 1.55 -1.68
C ALA A 19 0.52 1.40 -2.93
N SER A 20 -0.66 1.98 -2.85
CA SER A 20 -1.69 2.13 -3.85
C SER A 20 -2.69 1.00 -3.95
N ARG A 21 -3.90 1.42 -4.34
CA ARG A 21 -4.99 0.57 -4.80
C ARG A 21 -5.09 0.65 -6.32
N LEU A 22 -5.36 -0.46 -6.98
CA LEU A 22 -5.74 -0.45 -8.39
C LEU A 22 -7.15 0.14 -8.54
N GLU A 23 -7.32 1.10 -9.45
CA GLU A 23 -8.62 1.75 -9.67
C GLU A 23 -9.72 0.71 -9.96
N GLY A 24 -10.79 0.73 -9.17
CA GLY A 24 -11.93 -0.18 -9.33
C GLY A 24 -11.78 -1.52 -8.60
N GLU A 25 -10.64 -1.80 -7.98
CA GLU A 25 -10.46 -2.98 -7.14
C GLU A 25 -10.69 -2.63 -5.66
N SER A 26 -11.40 -3.50 -4.94
CA SER A 26 -11.39 -3.51 -3.48
C SER A 26 -10.21 -4.31 -2.98
N VAL A 27 -9.64 -3.88 -1.88
CA VAL A 27 -8.52 -4.54 -1.25
C VAL A 27 -9.05 -5.39 -0.11
N THR A 28 -8.89 -6.72 -0.23
CA THR A 28 -9.35 -7.65 0.81
C THR A 28 -8.26 -8.62 1.23
N VAL A 29 -8.31 -9.01 2.50
CA VAL A 29 -7.54 -10.11 3.06
C VAL A 29 -8.46 -11.04 3.80
N ASN A 30 -8.52 -12.28 3.31
CA ASN A 30 -9.39 -13.33 3.80
C ASN A 30 -10.85 -12.87 3.94
N GLY A 31 -11.35 -12.20 2.90
CA GLY A 31 -12.71 -11.65 2.84
C GLY A 31 -12.94 -10.37 3.64
N LYS A 32 -11.92 -9.87 4.35
CA LYS A 32 -12.01 -8.60 5.08
C LYS A 32 -11.38 -7.48 4.31
N ILE A 33 -12.07 -6.37 4.23
CA ILE A 33 -11.59 -5.14 3.63
C ILE A 33 -10.35 -4.60 4.38
N VAL A 34 -9.33 -4.19 3.63
CA VAL A 34 -8.08 -3.60 4.14
C VAL A 34 -7.75 -2.32 3.40
N ASN A 35 -7.23 -1.32 4.12
CA ASN A 35 -6.75 -0.08 3.54
C ASN A 35 -5.22 -0.08 3.42
N ASP A 36 -4.70 0.69 2.46
CA ASP A 36 -3.26 0.99 2.39
C ASP A 36 -2.84 1.80 3.61
N PHE A 37 -2.13 1.14 4.53
CA PHE A 37 -1.63 1.75 5.75
C PHE A 37 -0.58 2.84 5.47
N ASN A 38 0.34 2.62 4.53
CA ASN A 38 1.49 3.50 4.33
C ASN A 38 1.06 4.88 3.84
N PHE A 39 0.17 4.92 2.85
CA PHE A 39 -0.33 6.20 2.35
C PHE A 39 -1.30 6.88 3.33
N ARG A 40 -2.16 6.11 3.99
CA ARG A 40 -3.15 6.65 4.94
C ARG A 40 -2.51 7.32 6.15
N MET A 41 -1.33 6.85 6.57
CA MET A 41 -0.62 7.44 7.70
C MET A 41 -0.14 8.87 7.41
N ASP A 42 0.21 9.20 6.17
CA ASP A 42 0.63 10.55 5.77
C ASP A 42 0.33 10.83 4.27
N PRO A 43 -0.94 11.11 3.93
CA PRO A 43 -1.30 11.40 2.54
C PRO A 43 -0.79 12.78 2.08
N ILE A 44 -0.42 13.67 3.00
CA ILE A 44 0.20 14.96 2.67
C ILE A 44 1.61 14.73 2.15
N ALA A 45 2.42 13.90 2.83
CA ALA A 45 3.75 13.54 2.35
C ALA A 45 3.68 12.85 0.99
N GLY A 46 2.71 11.95 0.79
CA GLY A 46 2.45 11.32 -0.51
C GLY A 46 2.11 12.35 -1.59
N ALA A 47 1.24 13.32 -1.30
CA ALA A 47 0.91 14.40 -2.23
C ALA A 47 2.11 15.29 -2.58
N LEU A 48 2.89 15.70 -1.58
CA LEU A 48 4.08 16.52 -1.80
C LEU A 48 5.17 15.78 -2.59
N LEU A 49 5.31 14.47 -2.37
CA LEU A 49 6.21 13.63 -3.17
C LEU A 49 5.76 13.63 -4.63
N PHE A 50 4.53 13.20 -4.90
CA PHE A 50 4.03 12.98 -6.27
C PHE A 50 3.78 14.28 -7.03
N GLY A 51 3.56 15.40 -6.32
CA GLY A 51 3.41 16.72 -6.92
C GLY A 51 4.71 17.48 -7.14
N SER A 52 5.85 16.94 -6.70
CA SER A 52 7.15 17.58 -6.93
C SER A 52 7.61 17.39 -8.38
N ASP A 53 8.25 18.43 -8.95
CA ASP A 53 8.86 18.31 -10.28
C ASP A 53 9.93 17.20 -10.32
N ALA A 54 10.61 16.97 -9.20
CA ALA A 54 11.58 15.90 -9.05
C ALA A 54 10.97 14.51 -9.27
N ALA A 55 9.79 14.24 -8.71
CA ALA A 55 9.12 12.95 -8.87
C ALA A 55 8.71 12.66 -10.33
N ARG A 56 8.54 13.69 -11.17
CA ARG A 56 8.26 13.52 -12.60
C ARG A 56 9.47 13.08 -13.42
N GLU A 57 10.67 13.23 -12.88
CA GLU A 57 11.92 12.85 -13.55
C GLU A 57 12.51 11.54 -13.01
N ILE A 58 12.06 11.09 -11.83
CA ILE A 58 12.51 9.85 -11.22
C ILE A 58 11.55 8.72 -11.60
N PRO A 59 12.03 7.57 -12.10
CA PRO A 59 11.20 6.38 -12.25
C PRO A 59 10.57 5.98 -10.90
N ILE A 60 9.25 5.88 -10.87
CA ILE A 60 8.50 5.43 -9.70
C ILE A 60 7.81 4.11 -10.04
N ARG A 61 8.00 3.13 -9.16
CA ARG A 61 7.34 1.83 -9.22
C ARG A 61 6.43 1.63 -8.02
N LEU A 62 5.18 1.27 -8.27
CA LEU A 62 4.19 0.96 -7.24
C LEU A 62 4.00 -0.56 -7.14
N ILE A 63 4.07 -1.04 -5.91
CA ILE A 63 3.61 -2.37 -5.51
C ILE A 63 2.26 -2.17 -4.81
N PRO A 64 1.14 -2.36 -5.51
CA PRO A 64 -0.19 -2.19 -4.95
C PRO A 64 -0.50 -3.30 -3.96
N PHE A 65 -1.43 -3.03 -3.06
CA PHE A 65 -1.81 -4.02 -2.05
C PHE A 65 -2.41 -5.29 -2.68
N SER A 66 -3.11 -5.19 -3.81
CA SER A 66 -3.67 -6.35 -4.51
C SER A 66 -2.60 -7.36 -4.95
N LEU A 67 -1.35 -6.94 -5.15
CA LEU A 67 -0.20 -7.83 -5.35
C LEU A 67 0.38 -8.29 -4.00
N SER A 68 0.82 -7.36 -3.14
CA SER A 68 1.53 -7.72 -1.92
C SER A 68 0.68 -8.48 -0.89
N GLY A 69 -0.64 -8.36 -0.98
CA GLY A 69 -1.63 -9.03 -0.15
C GLY A 69 -2.05 -10.42 -0.63
N GLN A 70 -1.67 -10.85 -1.85
CA GLN A 70 -1.98 -12.19 -2.37
C GLN A 70 -1.51 -13.27 -1.39
N THR A 71 -0.29 -13.13 -0.88
CA THR A 71 0.31 -14.14 0.00
C THR A 71 -0.07 -14.01 1.47
N SER A 72 -1.17 -13.30 1.75
CA SER A 72 -1.85 -13.23 3.06
C SER A 72 -3.25 -13.87 3.00
N GLN A 73 -3.67 -14.43 1.86
CA GLN A 73 -4.97 -15.08 1.71
C GLN A 73 -4.92 -16.52 2.22
N SER A 74 -6.05 -17.00 2.76
CA SER A 74 -6.19 -18.42 3.09
C SER A 74 -6.01 -19.27 1.83
N GLY A 75 -5.04 -20.18 1.84
CA GLY A 75 -4.68 -21.02 0.69
C GLY A 75 -3.48 -20.54 -0.13
N ASP A 76 -2.95 -19.34 0.11
CA ASP A 76 -1.77 -18.82 -0.61
C ASP A 76 -0.72 -18.17 0.34
N LEU A 77 -0.69 -18.60 1.60
CA LEU A 77 0.17 -17.99 2.61
C LEU A 77 1.68 -18.18 2.33
N ILE A 78 2.44 -17.11 2.54
CA ILE A 78 3.88 -17.19 2.81
C ILE A 78 4.10 -16.84 4.27
N GLU A 79 4.42 -17.86 5.07
CA GLU A 79 4.60 -17.71 6.51
C GLU A 79 6.07 -17.55 6.89
N PHE A 80 6.31 -16.75 7.92
CA PHE A 80 7.62 -16.61 8.56
C PHE A 80 7.65 -17.26 9.93
N ASN A 81 8.01 -18.54 9.95
CA ASN A 81 8.11 -19.34 11.17
C ASN A 81 9.35 -20.24 11.12
N SER A 82 9.58 -21.02 12.18
CA SER A 82 10.75 -21.92 12.28
C SER A 82 10.76 -23.06 11.26
N THR A 83 9.64 -23.34 10.60
CA THR A 83 9.53 -24.34 9.54
C THR A 83 9.97 -23.80 8.18
N THR A 84 9.80 -22.51 7.93
CA THR A 84 10.11 -21.85 6.65
C THR A 84 11.45 -21.12 6.68
N LEU A 85 11.77 -20.44 7.78
CA LEU A 85 13.02 -19.70 7.95
C LEU A 85 14.06 -20.58 8.64
N LYS A 86 15.06 -21.03 7.85
CA LYS A 86 16.12 -21.93 8.32
C LYS A 86 17.44 -21.26 8.65
N GLY A 87 17.61 -19.99 8.26
CA GLY A 87 18.90 -19.31 8.37
C GLY A 87 19.92 -19.77 7.32
N PRO A 88 21.16 -19.26 7.37
CA PRO A 88 22.21 -19.66 6.44
C PRO A 88 22.72 -21.06 6.74
N THR A 89 23.23 -21.69 5.68
CA THR A 89 24.11 -22.85 5.79
C THR A 89 25.48 -22.50 5.22
N PRO A 90 26.59 -22.60 5.99
CA PRO A 90 26.64 -22.97 7.42
C PRO A 90 26.15 -21.85 8.33
N ALA A 91 25.57 -22.23 9.47
CA ALA A 91 25.08 -21.28 10.46
C ALA A 91 26.26 -20.66 11.25
N THR A 92 26.23 -19.34 11.43
CA THR A 92 27.16 -18.61 12.31
C THR A 92 26.44 -18.21 13.61
N PRO A 93 27.15 -17.89 14.71
CA PRO A 93 26.51 -17.38 15.92
C PRO A 93 25.68 -16.11 15.67
N ALA A 94 26.17 -15.20 14.82
CA ALA A 94 25.47 -13.95 14.49
C ALA A 94 24.19 -14.19 13.68
N SER A 95 24.22 -15.10 12.71
CA SER A 95 23.04 -15.44 11.91
C SER A 95 22.00 -16.21 12.72
N GLN A 96 22.43 -17.07 13.67
CA GLN A 96 21.50 -17.74 14.59
C GLN A 96 20.84 -16.75 15.54
N PHE A 97 21.60 -15.78 16.06
CA PHE A 97 21.03 -14.71 16.87
C PHE A 97 19.99 -13.88 16.08
N SER A 98 20.32 -13.48 14.86
CA SER A 98 19.43 -12.69 13.99
C SER A 98 18.15 -13.46 13.63
N LEU A 99 18.28 -14.74 13.23
CA LEU A 99 17.14 -15.63 12.99
C LEU A 99 16.25 -15.77 14.23
N ASN A 100 16.83 -15.98 15.41
CA ASN A 100 16.06 -16.11 16.66
C ASN A 100 15.32 -14.82 16.99
N LEU A 101 15.95 -13.66 16.81
CA LEU A 101 15.32 -12.36 17.03
C LEU A 101 14.14 -12.16 16.06
N LEU A 102 14.33 -12.47 14.79
CA LEU A 102 13.28 -12.37 13.78
C LEU A 102 12.08 -13.27 14.13
N LEU A 103 12.33 -14.54 14.43
CA LEU A 103 11.28 -15.50 14.81
C LEU A 103 10.55 -15.09 16.10
N GLN A 104 11.24 -14.52 17.08
CA GLN A 104 10.61 -14.07 18.33
C GLN A 104 9.80 -12.78 18.13
N SER A 105 10.33 -11.84 17.34
CA SER A 105 9.68 -10.56 17.09
C SER A 105 8.46 -10.65 16.18
N SER A 106 8.38 -11.66 15.31
CA SER A 106 7.23 -11.85 14.42
C SER A 106 5.98 -12.36 15.15
N VAL A 107 6.13 -13.13 16.25
CA VAL A 107 5.00 -13.80 16.93
C VAL A 107 3.87 -12.84 17.34
N PRO A 108 4.12 -11.74 18.08
CA PRO A 108 3.04 -10.85 18.50
C PRO A 108 2.33 -10.21 17.29
N ARG A 109 3.08 -9.92 16.24
CA ARG A 109 2.53 -9.33 15.01
C ARG A 109 1.66 -10.33 14.27
N MET A 110 2.11 -11.58 14.11
CA MET A 110 1.31 -12.64 13.48
C MET A 110 0.01 -12.89 14.26
N GLN A 111 0.08 -13.01 15.58
CA GLN A 111 -1.09 -13.22 16.43
C GLN A 111 -2.11 -12.09 16.34
N TYR A 112 -1.64 -10.84 16.36
CA TYR A 112 -2.50 -9.67 16.13
C TYR A 112 -3.18 -9.74 14.76
N TRP A 113 -2.40 -10.02 13.71
CA TRP A 113 -2.92 -10.11 12.35
C TRP A 113 -3.93 -11.25 12.18
N GLU A 114 -3.64 -12.43 12.71
CA GLU A 114 -4.55 -13.59 12.72
C GLU A 114 -5.85 -13.30 13.46
N SER A 115 -5.79 -12.59 14.60
CA SER A 115 -6.99 -12.23 15.35
C SER A 115 -7.94 -11.31 14.57
N ILE A 116 -7.39 -10.48 13.67
CA ILE A 116 -8.18 -9.56 12.85
C ILE A 116 -8.58 -10.23 11.54
N PHE A 117 -7.66 -10.86 10.82
CA PHE A 117 -7.87 -11.32 9.44
C PHE A 117 -8.06 -12.84 9.32
N GLY A 118 -7.90 -13.60 10.40
CA GLY A 118 -7.97 -15.07 10.37
C GLY A 118 -6.80 -15.74 9.65
N THR A 119 -5.75 -14.99 9.31
CA THR A 119 -4.54 -15.43 8.62
C THR A 119 -3.32 -14.65 9.15
N PRO A 120 -2.11 -15.22 9.11
CA PRO A 120 -0.89 -14.49 9.46
C PRO A 120 -0.60 -13.39 8.45
N GLN A 121 0.18 -12.40 8.88
CA GLN A 121 0.62 -11.31 7.99
C GLN A 121 1.57 -11.86 6.92
N GLY A 122 1.34 -11.52 5.66
CA GLY A 122 2.28 -11.80 4.57
C GLY A 122 3.49 -10.85 4.54
N PRO A 123 4.43 -11.12 3.62
CA PRO A 123 5.73 -10.43 3.50
C PRO A 123 5.64 -9.11 2.72
N PHE A 124 4.72 -8.21 3.10
CA PHE A 124 4.38 -7.01 2.32
C PHE A 124 5.60 -6.18 1.89
N ASP A 125 6.46 -5.81 2.83
CA ASP A 125 7.64 -4.98 2.55
C ASP A 125 8.65 -5.70 1.64
N GLN A 126 8.76 -7.02 1.77
CA GLN A 126 9.70 -7.80 0.97
C GLN A 126 9.33 -7.86 -0.51
N TYR A 127 8.08 -7.57 -0.90
CA TYR A 127 7.74 -7.38 -2.32
C TYR A 127 8.51 -6.21 -2.94
N THR A 128 8.67 -5.09 -2.21
CA THR A 128 9.42 -3.94 -2.74
C THR A 128 10.91 -4.22 -2.84
N LEU A 129 11.47 -4.93 -1.86
CA LEU A 129 12.87 -5.36 -1.90
C LEU A 129 13.10 -6.33 -3.06
N ALA A 130 12.21 -7.31 -3.25
CA ALA A 130 12.29 -8.23 -4.37
C ALA A 130 12.14 -7.48 -5.71
N ALA A 131 11.26 -6.49 -5.82
CA ALA A 131 11.12 -5.70 -7.04
C ALA A 131 12.40 -4.89 -7.35
N ALA A 132 13.15 -4.48 -6.33
CA ALA A 132 14.42 -3.79 -6.49
C ALA A 132 15.54 -4.71 -7.01
N VAL A 133 15.60 -5.95 -6.49
CA VAL A 133 16.72 -6.87 -6.73
C VAL A 133 16.45 -7.84 -7.90
N TRP A 134 15.20 -8.28 -8.04
CA TRP A 134 14.71 -9.23 -9.03
C TRP A 134 13.41 -8.70 -9.69
N PRO A 135 13.49 -7.60 -10.46
CA PRO A 135 12.33 -6.98 -11.07
C PRO A 135 11.54 -7.92 -11.98
N GLU A 136 12.19 -8.93 -12.57
CA GLU A 136 11.59 -9.94 -13.46
C GLU A 136 10.61 -10.89 -12.76
N LEU A 137 10.56 -10.89 -11.42
CA LEU A 137 9.59 -11.69 -10.68
C LEU A 137 8.16 -11.17 -10.82
N PHE A 138 8.00 -9.92 -11.26
CA PHE A 138 6.72 -9.24 -11.28
C PHE A 138 6.30 -8.84 -12.69
N ASN A 139 5.01 -8.97 -12.97
CA ASN A 139 4.40 -8.41 -14.16
C ASN A 139 4.06 -6.94 -13.90
N CYS A 140 4.83 -6.04 -14.52
CA CYS A 140 4.66 -4.61 -14.32
C CYS A 140 4.34 -3.90 -15.64
N GLN A 141 3.52 -2.87 -15.55
CA GLN A 141 3.03 -2.11 -16.71
C GLN A 141 2.92 -0.62 -16.39
N PRO A 142 2.88 0.26 -17.41
CA PRO A 142 2.63 1.68 -17.18
C PRO A 142 1.26 1.91 -16.52
N GLY A 143 1.21 2.89 -15.62
CA GLY A 143 -0.02 3.35 -14.97
C GLY A 143 0.02 4.84 -14.68
N LEU A 144 -1.13 5.38 -14.25
CA LEU A 144 -1.29 6.75 -13.80
C LEU A 144 -1.69 6.78 -12.33
N ALA A 145 -0.78 7.28 -11.50
CA ALA A 145 -1.02 7.44 -10.07
C ALA A 145 -1.67 8.80 -9.77
N TYR A 146 -2.69 8.78 -8.94
CA TYR A 146 -3.34 9.97 -8.42
C TYR A 146 -3.80 9.73 -6.98
N ILE A 147 -4.07 10.81 -6.27
CA ILE A 147 -4.52 10.79 -4.89
C ILE A 147 -6.00 11.10 -4.90
N GLN A 148 -6.79 10.13 -4.49
CA GLN A 148 -8.22 10.28 -4.33
C GLN A 148 -8.48 10.78 -2.92
N GLN A 149 -8.91 12.04 -2.80
CA GLN A 149 -9.54 12.52 -1.58
C GLN A 149 -10.90 11.85 -1.46
N CYS A 150 -11.14 11.23 -0.32
CA CYS A 150 -12.41 10.61 0.00
C CYS A 150 -13.36 11.66 0.59
N PRO A 151 -14.68 11.50 0.39
CA PRO A 151 -15.65 12.41 0.96
C PRO A 151 -15.55 12.48 2.48
N THR A 152 -16.22 13.49 3.01
CA THR A 152 -16.07 13.98 4.37
C THR A 152 -16.22 12.87 5.42
N PRO A 153 -15.31 12.77 6.40
CA PRO A 153 -15.47 11.81 7.48
C PRO A 153 -16.75 12.10 8.28
N ALA A 154 -17.31 11.10 8.96
CA ALA A 154 -18.60 11.18 9.69
C ALA A 154 -18.73 12.39 10.62
N TRP A 155 -17.61 12.85 11.17
CA TRP A 155 -17.51 13.95 12.11
C TRP A 155 -17.38 15.33 11.44
N SER A 156 -17.32 15.38 10.10
CA SER A 156 -17.26 16.64 9.37
C SER A 156 -18.64 17.30 9.31
N PRO A 157 -18.74 18.63 9.56
CA PRO A 157 -20.00 19.37 9.48
C PRO A 157 -20.58 19.47 8.06
N LEU A 158 -19.88 18.93 7.06
CA LEU A 158 -20.28 18.93 5.66
C LEU A 158 -20.71 17.53 5.19
N TYR A 159 -20.80 16.56 6.10
CA TYR A 159 -21.38 15.24 5.83
C TYR A 159 -22.92 15.33 5.81
N PRO A 160 -23.63 14.63 4.91
CA PRO A 160 -25.09 14.66 4.87
C PRO A 160 -25.71 14.13 6.17
N THR A 161 -26.31 15.02 6.96
CA THR A 161 -27.03 14.67 8.19
C THR A 161 -28.54 14.80 8.02
N ASP A 162 -29.30 14.03 8.79
CA ASP A 162 -30.74 14.21 8.91
C ASP A 162 -31.06 15.49 9.71
N SER A 163 -32.35 15.75 9.94
CA SER A 163 -32.82 16.91 10.72
C SER A 163 -32.39 16.88 12.20
N GLU A 164 -31.88 15.74 12.69
CA GLU A 164 -31.43 15.54 14.06
C GLU A 164 -29.90 15.60 14.17
N GLY A 165 -29.19 15.79 13.05
CA GLY A 165 -27.73 15.83 13.01
C GLY A 165 -27.08 14.45 12.93
N ASN A 166 -27.85 13.37 12.73
CA ASN A 166 -27.29 12.04 12.56
C ASN A 166 -26.82 11.84 11.11
N PRO A 167 -25.71 11.11 10.87
CA PRO A 167 -25.30 10.71 9.53
C PRO A 167 -26.43 9.99 8.77
N THR A 168 -26.78 10.44 7.57
CA THR A 168 -27.84 9.81 6.75
C THR A 168 -27.40 8.51 6.06
N GLN A 169 -26.10 8.22 6.04
CA GLN A 169 -25.48 7.02 5.46
C GLN A 169 -24.20 6.66 6.24
N GLU A 170 -23.73 5.40 6.18
CA GLU A 170 -22.39 5.06 6.70
C GLU A 170 -21.34 5.79 5.83
N PRO A 171 -20.46 6.62 6.40
CA PRO A 171 -19.55 7.50 5.65
C PRO A 171 -18.54 6.76 4.79
N TYR A 172 -18.36 5.50 5.10
CA TYR A 172 -17.45 4.63 4.44
C TYR A 172 -18.28 3.53 3.76
N ASN A 173 -17.89 3.07 2.57
CA ASN A 173 -18.63 2.03 1.83
C ASN A 173 -20.05 2.39 1.36
N ALA A 174 -20.50 3.65 1.47
CA ALA A 174 -21.74 4.07 0.82
C ALA A 174 -21.66 3.81 -0.71
N PRO A 175 -22.75 3.36 -1.37
CA PRO A 175 -22.73 3.03 -2.80
C PRO A 175 -22.32 4.19 -3.73
N ASP A 176 -22.45 5.43 -3.25
CA ASP A 176 -22.07 6.67 -3.93
C ASP A 176 -20.71 7.22 -3.48
N ASN A 177 -20.06 6.61 -2.48
CA ASN A 177 -18.72 6.95 -2.04
C ASN A 177 -17.69 6.37 -3.02
N ARG A 178 -16.91 7.25 -3.66
CA ARG A 178 -15.83 6.86 -4.59
C ARG A 178 -14.64 6.19 -3.90
N CYS A 179 -14.55 6.33 -2.58
CA CYS A 179 -13.62 5.58 -1.76
C CYS A 179 -14.34 4.35 -1.19
N MET A 180 -13.92 3.20 -1.71
CA MET A 180 -14.31 1.91 -1.17
C MET A 180 -13.45 1.65 0.07
N ASP A 181 -13.87 0.74 0.93
CA ASP A 181 -13.01 0.07 1.91
C ASP A 181 -12.64 0.81 3.22
N HIS A 182 -13.19 2.00 3.48
CA HIS A 182 -12.84 2.81 4.66
C HIS A 182 -13.68 2.56 5.93
N GLY A 183 -14.61 1.59 5.91
CA GLY A 183 -15.68 1.50 6.91
C GLY A 183 -15.37 0.80 8.22
N THR A 184 -16.27 1.02 9.17
CA THR A 184 -16.10 0.65 10.58
C THR A 184 -16.19 -0.85 10.87
N GLU A 185 -16.52 -1.69 9.88
CA GLU A 185 -16.74 -3.13 10.05
C GLU A 185 -15.53 -3.89 10.63
N ASN A 186 -14.32 -3.33 10.62
CA ASN A 186 -13.10 -4.04 11.08
C ASN A 186 -12.32 -3.38 12.26
N GLY A 187 -12.91 -2.42 12.97
CA GLY A 187 -12.38 -1.94 14.25
C GLY A 187 -11.31 -0.84 14.15
N ALA A 188 -11.42 0.13 15.08
CA ALA A 188 -10.51 1.23 15.38
C ALA A 188 -9.76 1.84 14.18
N SER A 189 -10.40 2.83 13.55
CA SER A 189 -9.76 3.77 12.62
C SER A 189 -8.54 4.44 13.28
N LEU A 190 -7.33 3.94 13.03
CA LEU A 190 -6.08 4.62 13.41
C LEU A 190 -5.74 5.66 12.30
N SER A 191 -6.02 6.95 12.59
CA SER A 191 -5.71 8.16 11.80
C SER A 191 -6.61 8.57 10.61
N GLU A 192 -6.58 9.89 10.31
CA GLU A 192 -7.71 10.85 10.23
C GLU A 192 -7.86 11.61 8.89
N ILE A 193 -7.03 11.36 7.87
CA ILE A 193 -7.22 11.97 6.54
C ILE A 193 -7.73 10.91 5.57
N PRO A 194 -8.99 11.02 5.09
CA PRO A 194 -9.57 10.01 4.23
C PRO A 194 -9.08 10.29 2.79
N ALA A 195 -7.92 9.75 2.46
CA ALA A 195 -7.37 9.82 1.12
C ALA A 195 -6.59 8.55 0.79
N GLU A 196 -6.62 8.17 -0.48
CA GLU A 196 -5.97 6.98 -1.02
C GLU A 196 -5.02 7.35 -2.15
N LEU A 197 -3.89 6.66 -2.23
CA LEU A 197 -3.12 6.59 -3.46
C LEU A 197 -3.79 5.56 -4.37
N VAL A 198 -4.19 5.98 -5.55
CA VAL A 198 -4.85 5.13 -6.54
C VAL A 198 -4.01 5.13 -7.80
N VAL A 199 -3.92 3.97 -8.45
CA VAL A 199 -3.30 3.84 -9.76
C VAL A 199 -4.30 3.31 -10.77
N SER A 200 -4.43 4.02 -11.88
CA SER A 200 -5.23 3.59 -13.03
C SER A 200 -4.33 2.96 -14.09
N LEU A 201 -4.76 1.82 -14.62
CA LEU A 201 -4.14 1.19 -15.79
C LEU A 201 -4.64 1.82 -17.10
N ASP A 202 -5.67 2.65 -17.04
CA ASP A 202 -6.18 3.43 -18.17
C ASP A 202 -5.37 4.72 -18.32
N LEU A 203 -4.43 4.70 -19.27
CA LEU A 203 -3.50 5.80 -19.54
C LEU A 203 -4.17 7.04 -20.18
N ASP A 204 -5.43 6.92 -20.62
CA ASP A 204 -6.19 8.05 -21.16
C ASP A 204 -6.78 8.91 -20.04
N LYS A 205 -6.83 8.40 -18.79
CA LYS A 205 -7.31 9.14 -17.61
C LYS A 205 -6.24 10.04 -16.97
N ARG A 206 -5.63 10.92 -17.77
CA ARG A 206 -4.56 11.86 -17.35
C ARG A 206 -4.96 12.96 -16.37
N GLY A 207 -6.17 12.92 -15.81
CA GLY A 207 -6.76 13.95 -14.93
C GLY A 207 -5.88 14.35 -13.74
N PRO A 208 -6.34 15.27 -12.88
CA PRO A 208 -5.50 15.90 -11.86
C PRO A 208 -4.88 14.88 -10.89
N LEU A 209 -3.71 15.23 -10.35
CA LEU A 209 -3.00 14.46 -9.34
C LEU A 209 -3.83 14.33 -8.07
N ILE A 210 -4.46 15.42 -7.62
CA ILE A 210 -5.39 15.41 -6.50
C ILE A 210 -6.82 15.39 -7.06
N ARG A 211 -7.59 14.35 -6.73
CA ARG A 211 -8.98 14.17 -7.18
C ARG A 211 -9.91 14.13 -5.98
N GLY A 212 -11.20 14.38 -6.22
CA GLY A 212 -12.23 14.44 -5.19
C GLY A 212 -12.48 15.86 -4.69
N ILE A 213 -13.48 15.99 -3.81
CA ILE A 213 -13.86 17.24 -3.18
C ILE A 213 -13.85 16.96 -1.68
N THR A 214 -12.99 17.65 -0.96
CA THR A 214 -13.18 17.85 0.47
C THR A 214 -14.10 19.05 0.65
N GLY A 215 -14.93 19.01 1.68
CA GLY A 215 -15.53 20.23 2.22
C GLY A 215 -14.49 21.29 2.60
N ILE A 216 -14.98 22.43 3.11
CA ILE A 216 -14.21 23.60 3.57
C ILE A 216 -12.97 23.10 4.31
N ASP A 217 -11.80 23.42 3.75
CA ASP A 217 -10.45 22.95 4.12
C ASP A 217 -10.12 21.51 3.72
N GLY A 218 -9.61 21.35 2.50
CA GLY A 218 -9.00 20.09 2.09
C GLY A 218 -7.72 19.81 2.84
N ASN A 219 -7.68 18.65 3.50
CA ASN A 219 -6.51 18.16 4.26
C ASN A 219 -5.27 17.90 3.40
N ILE A 220 -5.40 17.90 2.07
CA ILE A 220 -4.28 17.79 1.13
C ILE A 220 -4.18 19.08 0.33
N PRO A 221 -2.98 19.71 0.24
CA PRO A 221 -2.78 20.91 -0.57
C PRO A 221 -3.27 20.72 -2.00
N LYS A 222 -3.90 21.75 -2.56
CA LYS A 222 -4.20 21.78 -4.00
C LYS A 222 -2.87 21.89 -4.75
N LEU A 223 -2.56 20.86 -5.54
CA LEU A 223 -1.37 20.81 -6.38
C LEU A 223 -1.82 20.88 -7.84
N ASP A 224 -1.34 21.88 -8.57
CA ASP A 224 -1.64 22.06 -10.00
C ASP A 224 -0.76 21.14 -10.85
N GLN A 225 -1.03 19.84 -10.73
CA GLN A 225 -0.25 18.77 -11.32
C GLN A 225 -1.20 17.70 -11.89
N SER A 226 -0.85 17.11 -13.03
CA SER A 226 -1.56 15.93 -13.57
C SER A 226 -1.21 14.67 -12.78
N ALA A 227 -2.06 13.64 -12.89
CA ALA A 227 -1.72 12.28 -12.48
C ALA A 227 -0.33 11.90 -12.97
N LEU A 228 0.42 11.21 -12.11
CA LEU A 228 1.83 10.93 -12.30
C LEU A 228 2.00 9.61 -13.07
N PRO A 229 2.72 9.60 -14.19
CA PRO A 229 3.12 8.34 -14.83
C PRO A 229 3.99 7.52 -13.89
N VAL A 230 3.63 6.26 -13.70
CA VAL A 230 4.36 5.30 -12.86
C VAL A 230 4.45 3.96 -13.57
N THR A 231 5.32 3.08 -13.08
CA THR A 231 5.22 1.64 -13.33
C THR A 231 4.46 0.99 -12.19
N VAL A 232 3.49 0.13 -12.46
CA VAL A 232 2.75 -0.61 -11.43
C VAL A 232 2.89 -2.10 -11.68
N CYS A 233 3.23 -2.84 -10.64
CA CYS A 233 3.34 -4.30 -10.69
C CYS A 233 2.05 -4.92 -10.16
N THR A 234 1.30 -5.63 -10.98
CA THR A 234 -0.05 -6.08 -10.62
C THR A 234 -0.11 -7.57 -10.28
N ASP A 235 0.91 -8.34 -10.65
CA ASP A 235 0.96 -9.78 -10.42
C ASP A 235 2.41 -10.30 -10.42
N PHE A 236 2.60 -11.56 -10.05
CA PHE A 236 3.82 -12.29 -10.39
C PHE A 236 3.92 -12.51 -11.90
N ALA A 237 5.14 -12.50 -12.44
CA ALA A 237 5.38 -12.72 -13.86
C ALA A 237 4.98 -14.15 -14.33
N SER A 238 5.01 -15.11 -13.41
CA SER A 238 4.58 -16.50 -13.64
C SER A 238 4.47 -17.26 -12.31
N PRO A 239 3.86 -18.46 -12.28
CA PRO A 239 3.91 -19.34 -11.10
C PRO A 239 5.33 -19.68 -10.65
N ALA A 240 6.27 -19.83 -11.60
CA ALA A 240 7.68 -20.06 -11.30
C ALA A 240 8.34 -18.84 -10.64
N ALA A 241 7.97 -17.62 -11.06
CA ALA A 241 8.43 -16.40 -10.41
C ALA A 241 7.90 -16.27 -8.97
N ARG A 242 6.63 -16.62 -8.73
CA ARG A 242 6.04 -16.68 -7.38
C ARG A 242 6.77 -17.69 -6.48
N GLN A 243 7.07 -18.87 -7.02
CA GLN A 243 7.86 -19.88 -6.29
C GLN A 243 9.27 -19.36 -5.97
N LEU A 244 9.96 -18.79 -6.96
CA LEU A 244 11.30 -18.24 -6.77
C LEU A 244 11.30 -17.09 -5.75
N PHE A 245 10.30 -16.21 -5.78
CA PHE A 245 10.10 -15.19 -4.75
C PHE A 245 10.07 -15.81 -3.35
N GLN A 246 9.23 -16.82 -3.12
CA GLN A 246 9.13 -17.51 -1.84
C GLN A 246 10.47 -18.15 -1.41
N GLU A 247 11.17 -18.81 -2.34
CA GLU A 247 12.48 -19.41 -2.07
C GLU A 247 13.53 -18.36 -1.68
N LEU A 248 13.54 -17.21 -2.37
CA LEU A 248 14.43 -16.09 -2.06
C LEU A 248 14.11 -15.49 -0.69
N LEU A 249 12.84 -15.31 -0.34
CA LEU A 249 12.45 -14.85 0.99
C LEU A 249 12.99 -15.77 2.08
N TYR A 250 12.79 -17.08 1.95
CA TYR A 250 13.26 -18.04 2.95
C TYR A 250 14.77 -18.10 3.03
N LYS A 251 15.45 -17.85 1.92
CA LYS A 251 16.91 -17.85 1.84
C LYS A 251 17.55 -16.58 2.41
N TYR A 252 16.91 -15.42 2.35
CA TYR A 252 17.56 -14.13 2.63
C TYR A 252 16.95 -13.30 3.77
N THR A 253 15.83 -13.69 4.39
CA THR A 253 15.12 -12.88 5.40
C THR A 253 15.67 -13.04 6.84
N TRP A 254 16.95 -13.35 7.06
CA TRP A 254 17.51 -13.64 8.40
C TRP A 254 18.82 -12.92 8.71
#